data_AF-F2SDU5-F1
#
_entry.id   AF-F2SDU5-F1
#
_cell.length_a   1.000
_cell.length_b   1.000
_cell.length_c   1.000
_cell.angle_alpha   90.00
_cell.angle_beta   90.00
_cell.angle_gamma   90.00
#
_symmetry.space_group_name_H-M   'P 1'
#
loop_
_entity.id
_entity.type
_entity.pdbx_description
1 polymer ?
#
loop_
_entity_poly.entity_id
_entity_poly.type
_entity_poly.pdbx_seq_one_letter_code
_entity_poly.pdbx_strand_id
1 'polypeptide(L)'
;MSLINETHDSLPYIDEDVTPQVRAELSRLIDAELPADYRSTLHPSLPKLPPTKFSPLIEQELERKARNEPISGGVDLSRYEAPEIPPSSTDPNANPATVIDDWKQTLRRAYAAHLHLSTRKENLALLEAHGKNAWLIGNMQLEEILRRTEKELHDTTEATEAINRERKLRQESVRGELAALEDTWRRGVSGTLNVEIAAEKLRRDILDMRRQQAQS
;
A
#
# COMPACT_ATOMS: atom_id res chain seq x y z
N MET A 1 17.89 6.03 -20.69
CA MET A 1 17.13 4.96 -20.01
C MET A 1 17.64 3.65 -20.59
N SER A 2 18.25 2.79 -19.77
CA SER A 2 18.64 1.46 -20.26
C SER A 2 17.34 0.71 -20.54
N LEU A 3 17.07 0.43 -21.81
CA LEU A 3 15.98 -0.47 -22.19
C LEU A 3 16.42 -1.85 -21.69
N ILE A 4 15.82 -2.32 -20.61
CA ILE A 4 15.98 -3.70 -20.15
C ILE A 4 15.32 -4.55 -21.25
N ASN A 5 16.13 -5.05 -22.18
CA ASN A 5 15.72 -5.98 -23.23
C ASN A 5 15.76 -7.44 -22.72
N GLU A 6 15.93 -7.64 -21.42
CA GLU A 6 15.84 -8.96 -20.81
C GLU A 6 14.37 -9.36 -20.69
N THR A 7 13.93 -10.22 -21.61
CA THR A 7 12.67 -10.94 -21.48
C THR A 7 12.87 -12.05 -20.45
N HIS A 8 12.47 -11.80 -19.21
CA HIS A 8 12.35 -12.85 -18.20
C HIS A 8 11.06 -13.62 -18.47
N ASP A 9 11.18 -14.77 -19.14
CA ASP A 9 10.04 -15.64 -19.39
C ASP A 9 9.79 -16.53 -18.16
N SER A 10 9.01 -16.02 -17.22
CA SER A 10 8.38 -16.86 -16.20
C SER A 10 7.02 -17.30 -16.72
N LEU A 11 6.69 -18.59 -16.60
CA LEU A 11 5.46 -19.16 -17.15
C LEU A 11 4.57 -19.74 -16.04
N PRO A 12 3.90 -18.91 -15.20
CA PRO A 12 3.24 -19.37 -13.98
C PRO A 12 2.11 -20.39 -14.17
N TYR A 13 1.53 -20.50 -15.37
CA TYR A 13 0.47 -21.47 -15.64
C TYR A 13 1.01 -22.86 -16.01
N ILE A 14 2.29 -22.97 -16.38
CA ILE A 14 2.91 -24.25 -16.75
C ILE A 14 4.06 -24.68 -15.84
N ASP A 15 4.79 -23.71 -15.25
CA ASP A 15 5.87 -23.96 -14.31
C ASP A 15 5.33 -24.59 -13.02
N GLU A 16 6.16 -25.40 -12.37
CA GLU A 16 5.83 -25.99 -11.07
C GLU A 16 5.80 -24.92 -9.97
N ASP A 17 4.91 -25.09 -9.01
CA ASP A 17 4.82 -24.19 -7.86
C ASP A 17 6.12 -24.20 -7.05
N VAL A 18 6.65 -23.01 -6.79
CA VAL A 18 7.88 -22.84 -5.99
C VAL A 18 7.61 -23.26 -4.54
N THR A 19 8.22 -24.38 -4.13
CA THR A 19 8.10 -24.87 -2.75
C THR A 19 8.67 -23.86 -1.75
N PRO A 20 8.21 -23.88 -0.47
CA PRO A 20 8.71 -22.95 0.54
C PRO A 20 10.23 -23.00 0.75
N GLN A 21 10.84 -24.18 0.56
CA GLN A 21 12.28 -24.38 0.67
C GLN A 21 13.03 -23.65 -0.44
N VAL A 22 12.60 -23.84 -1.69
CA VAL A 22 13.18 -23.14 -2.86
C VAL A 22 12.98 -21.64 -2.71
N ARG A 23 11.82 -21.19 -2.22
CA ARG A 23 11.57 -19.75 -1.97
C ARG A 23 12.55 -19.15 -0.96
N ALA A 24 12.88 -19.88 0.11
CA ALA A 24 13.85 -19.43 1.10
C ALA A 24 15.27 -19.34 0.51
N GLU A 25 15.65 -20.31 -0.33
CA GLU A 25 16.92 -20.30 -1.04
C GLU A 25 17.00 -19.13 -2.04
N LEU A 26 15.96 -18.91 -2.85
CA LEU A 26 15.87 -17.77 -3.77
C LEU A 26 15.97 -16.45 -3.01
N SER A 27 15.28 -16.32 -1.87
CA SER A 27 15.35 -15.11 -1.04
C SER A 27 16.78 -14.87 -0.54
N ARG A 28 17.49 -15.92 -0.12
CA ARG A 28 18.90 -15.83 0.28
C ARG A 28 19.81 -15.37 -0.86
N LEU A 29 19.59 -15.89 -2.07
CA LEU A 29 20.36 -15.49 -3.25
C LEU A 29 20.08 -14.04 -3.63
N ILE A 30 18.81 -13.61 -3.60
CA ILE A 30 18.43 -12.21 -3.84
C ILE A 30 19.10 -11.30 -2.80
N ASP A 31 19.03 -11.66 -1.51
CA ASP A 31 19.65 -10.89 -0.43
C ASP A 31 21.18 -10.79 -0.57
N ALA A 32 21.84 -11.77 -1.20
CA ALA A 32 23.28 -11.73 -1.46
C ALA A 32 23.66 -10.77 -2.60
N GLU A 33 22.78 -10.59 -3.59
CA GLU A 33 22.97 -9.64 -4.70
C GLU A 33 22.58 -8.21 -4.33
N LEU A 34 21.77 -8.03 -3.28
CA LEU A 34 21.33 -6.71 -2.83
C LEU A 34 22.49 -5.95 -2.15
N PRO A 35 22.74 -4.68 -2.51
CA PRO A 35 23.70 -3.82 -1.82
C PRO A 35 23.37 -3.68 -0.34
N ALA A 36 24.35 -3.60 0.56
CA ALA A 36 24.07 -3.48 2.02
C ALA A 36 23.16 -2.29 2.39
N ASP A 37 23.15 -1.24 1.57
CA ASP A 37 22.40 0.00 1.76
C ASP A 37 21.06 0.05 0.98
N TYR A 38 20.63 -1.06 0.36
CA TYR A 38 19.42 -1.10 -0.48
C TYR A 38 18.14 -0.62 0.22
N ARG A 39 18.08 -0.70 1.56
CA ARG A 39 16.95 -0.24 2.37
C ARG A 39 17.02 1.24 2.74
N SER A 40 18.21 1.83 2.77
CA SER A 40 18.43 3.22 3.19
C SER A 40 18.58 4.17 2.00
N THR A 41 19.12 3.68 0.89
CA THR A 41 19.44 4.50 -0.28
C THR A 41 18.32 4.40 -1.32
N LEU A 42 17.71 5.54 -1.66
CA LEU A 42 16.71 5.60 -2.72
C LEU A 42 17.35 5.28 -4.08
N HIS A 43 16.62 4.55 -4.91
CA HIS A 43 17.08 4.21 -6.26
C HIS A 43 17.35 5.49 -7.10
N PRO A 44 18.45 5.56 -7.87
CA PRO A 44 18.83 6.77 -8.62
C PRO A 44 17.79 7.28 -9.63
N SER A 45 16.87 6.43 -10.09
CA SER A 45 15.77 6.83 -10.98
C SER A 45 14.65 7.58 -10.27
N LEU A 46 14.59 7.54 -8.94
CA LEU A 46 13.59 8.28 -8.19
C LEU A 46 13.96 9.76 -8.22
N PRO A 47 13.02 10.65 -8.61
CA PRO A 47 13.26 12.07 -8.51
C PRO A 47 13.49 12.45 -7.05
N LYS A 48 14.38 13.42 -6.80
CA LYS A 48 14.56 13.97 -5.45
C LYS A 48 13.21 14.50 -4.96
N LEU A 49 12.79 14.07 -3.77
CA LEU A 49 11.56 14.58 -3.19
C LEU A 49 11.66 16.11 -3.02
N PRO A 50 10.62 16.86 -3.40
CA PRO A 50 10.60 18.28 -3.12
C PRO A 50 10.65 18.51 -1.61
N PRO A 51 11.34 19.57 -1.13
CA PRO A 51 11.32 19.89 0.29
C PRO A 51 9.90 20.23 0.72
N THR A 52 9.41 19.56 1.76
CA THR A 52 8.15 19.89 2.40
C THR A 52 8.28 21.25 3.08
N LYS A 53 7.48 22.23 2.67
CA LYS A 53 7.34 23.51 3.36
C LYS A 53 6.01 23.53 4.08
N PHE A 54 6.05 23.35 5.40
CA PHE A 54 4.86 23.48 6.22
C PHE A 54 4.64 24.95 6.56
N SER A 55 3.40 25.31 6.92
CA SER A 55 3.17 26.63 7.50
C SER A 55 3.71 26.65 8.94
N PRO A 56 4.07 27.82 9.49
CA PRO A 56 4.59 27.91 10.86
C PRO A 56 3.66 27.27 11.91
N LEU A 57 2.34 27.35 11.70
CA LEU A 57 1.34 26.70 12.56
C LEU A 57 1.44 25.17 12.55
N ILE A 58 1.67 24.59 11.37
CA ILE A 58 1.85 23.14 11.23
C ILE A 58 3.19 22.71 11.83
N GLU A 59 4.26 23.48 11.60
CA GLU A 59 5.58 23.21 12.17
C GLU A 59 5.53 23.19 13.71
N GLN A 60 4.88 24.19 14.31
CA GLN A 60 4.66 24.25 15.76
C GLN A 60 3.91 23.02 16.29
N GLU A 61 2.86 22.57 15.61
CA GLU A 61 2.10 21.38 16.00
C GLU A 61 2.89 20.08 15.82
N LEU A 62 3.72 19.99 14.77
CA LEU A 62 4.62 18.87 14.55
C LEU A 62 5.68 18.80 15.65
N GLU A 63 6.27 19.93 16.05
CA GLU A 63 7.23 20.00 17.16
C GLU A 63 6.58 19.61 18.50
N ARG A 64 5.37 20.10 18.78
CA ARG A 64 4.60 19.72 19.97
C ARG A 64 4.36 18.21 20.02
N LYS A 65 3.95 17.61 18.90
CA LYS A 65 3.78 16.16 18.77
C LYS A 65 5.10 15.40 18.92
N ALA A 66 6.19 15.90 18.35
CA ALA A 66 7.52 15.29 18.50
C ALA A 66 7.97 15.27 19.97
N ARG A 67 7.55 16.28 20.75
CA ARG A 67 7.74 16.35 22.21
C ARG A 67 6.74 15.52 23.02
N ASN A 68 5.80 14.83 22.38
CA ASN A 68 4.70 14.07 23.01
C ASN A 68 3.87 14.90 24.01
N GLU A 69 3.76 16.21 23.80
CA GLU A 69 2.92 17.07 24.63
C GLU A 69 1.44 16.85 24.27
N PRO A 70 0.49 16.98 25.22
CA PRO A 70 -0.94 16.96 24.90
C PRO A 70 -1.35 18.22 24.11
N ILE A 71 -2.51 18.19 23.46
CA ILE A 71 -3.05 19.40 22.81
C ILE A 71 -3.43 20.40 23.90
N SER A 72 -2.73 21.53 23.98
CA SER A 72 -3.05 22.63 24.88
C SER A 72 -3.81 23.71 24.12
N GLY A 73 -5.03 24.03 24.54
CA GLY A 73 -5.85 25.08 23.92
C GLY A 73 -6.68 24.58 22.75
N GLY A 74 -7.80 23.93 23.06
CA GLY A 74 -8.85 23.61 22.09
C GLY A 74 -9.90 24.72 22.00
N VAL A 75 -11.01 24.43 21.30
CA VAL A 75 -12.19 25.29 21.34
C VAL A 75 -12.74 25.31 22.75
N ASP A 76 -12.74 26.47 23.39
CA ASP A 76 -13.34 26.68 24.71
C ASP A 76 -14.88 26.61 24.60
N LEU A 77 -15.45 25.52 25.12
CA LEU A 77 -16.90 25.29 25.11
C LEU A 77 -17.62 26.08 26.22
N SER A 78 -16.91 26.49 27.28
CA SER A 78 -17.50 27.24 28.40
C SER A 78 -18.06 28.60 27.96
N ARG A 79 -17.59 29.11 26.82
CA ARG A 79 -18.11 30.33 26.19
C ARG A 79 -19.57 30.23 25.76
N TYR A 80 -20.05 29.03 25.49
CA TYR A 80 -21.41 28.76 24.97
C TYR A 80 -22.35 28.17 26.02
N GLU A 81 -21.84 27.91 27.23
CA GLU A 81 -22.64 27.44 28.36
C GLU A 81 -23.51 28.57 28.92
N ALA A 82 -24.55 28.18 29.67
CA ALA A 82 -25.42 29.14 30.31
C ALA A 82 -24.62 29.95 31.35
N PRO A 83 -24.72 31.29 31.35
CA PRO A 83 -23.99 32.11 32.31
C PRO A 83 -24.48 31.84 33.73
N GLU A 84 -23.56 31.49 34.63
CA GLU A 84 -23.81 31.38 36.05
C GLU A 84 -23.51 32.71 36.77
N ILE A 85 -24.09 32.89 37.96
CA ILE A 85 -23.81 34.04 38.81
C ILE A 85 -22.32 33.99 39.20
N PRO A 86 -21.55 35.07 39.00
CA PRO A 86 -20.14 35.09 39.39
C PRO A 86 -19.97 34.78 40.87
N PRO A 87 -19.04 33.89 41.25
CA PRO A 87 -18.82 33.52 42.65
C PRO A 87 -18.39 34.71 43.51
N SER A 88 -17.69 35.69 42.92
CA SER A 88 -17.32 36.96 43.56
C SER A 88 -18.51 37.81 43.99
N SER A 89 -19.69 37.61 43.38
CA SER A 89 -20.92 38.30 43.79
C SER A 89 -21.53 37.74 45.07
N THR A 90 -21.10 36.55 45.50
CA THR A 90 -21.61 35.84 46.70
C THR A 90 -20.62 35.91 47.86
N ASP A 91 -19.37 36.32 47.60
CA ASP A 91 -18.33 36.50 48.62
C ASP A 91 -18.45 37.88 49.29
N PRO A 92 -18.74 37.95 50.61
CA PRO A 92 -18.85 39.20 51.35
C PRO A 92 -17.55 40.02 51.41
N ASN A 93 -16.39 39.38 51.16
CA ASN A 93 -15.07 40.00 51.24
C ASN A 93 -14.47 40.36 49.85
N ALA A 94 -15.21 40.15 48.77
CA ALA A 94 -14.73 40.43 47.42
C ALA A 94 -14.56 41.94 47.17
N ASN A 95 -13.52 42.30 46.42
CA ASN A 95 -13.27 43.68 46.03
C ASN A 95 -14.38 44.14 45.05
N PRO A 96 -15.05 45.28 45.29
CA PRO A 96 -16.10 45.78 44.39
C PRO A 96 -15.66 45.91 42.92
N ALA A 97 -14.39 46.22 42.67
CA ALA A 97 -13.87 46.32 41.30
C ALA A 97 -13.79 44.96 40.58
N THR A 98 -13.44 43.88 41.31
CA THR A 98 -13.36 42.52 40.73
C THR A 98 -14.75 41.96 40.48
N VAL A 99 -15.71 42.23 41.38
CA VAL A 99 -17.12 41.88 41.20
C VAL A 99 -17.68 42.50 39.91
N ILE A 100 -17.41 43.78 39.67
CA ILE A 100 -17.87 44.48 38.45
C ILE A 100 -17.26 43.87 37.18
N ASP A 101 -15.98 43.50 37.20
CA ASP A 101 -15.31 42.92 36.02
C ASP A 101 -15.82 41.51 35.71
N ASP A 102 -16.04 40.68 36.73
CA ASP A 102 -16.64 39.35 36.57
C ASP A 102 -18.06 39.43 35.99
N TRP A 103 -18.88 40.39 36.46
CA TRP A 103 -20.20 40.63 35.89
C TRP A 103 -20.14 41.09 34.42
N LYS A 104 -19.14 41.91 34.04
CA LYS A 104 -18.92 42.28 32.63
C LYS A 104 -18.55 41.06 31.79
N GLN A 105 -17.72 40.16 32.32
CA GLN A 105 -17.34 38.93 31.62
C GLN A 105 -18.54 37.99 31.45
N THR A 106 -19.34 37.78 32.51
CA THR A 106 -20.57 36.99 32.47
C THR A 106 -21.59 37.59 31.49
N LEU A 107 -21.75 38.91 31.45
CA LEU A 107 -22.62 39.58 30.48
C LEU A 107 -22.15 39.35 29.04
N ARG A 108 -20.84 39.45 28.77
CA ARG A 108 -20.26 39.15 27.44
C ARG A 108 -20.51 37.70 27.04
N ARG A 109 -20.36 36.74 27.96
CA ARG A 109 -20.69 35.32 27.72
C ARG A 109 -22.18 35.15 27.41
N ALA A 110 -23.06 35.79 28.18
CA ALA A 110 -24.51 35.76 27.96
C ALA A 110 -24.89 36.27 26.55
N TYR A 111 -24.31 37.38 26.09
CA TYR A 111 -24.52 37.89 24.73
C TYR A 111 -24.02 36.91 23.66
N ALA A 112 -22.84 36.31 23.86
CA ALA A 112 -22.30 35.33 22.92
C ALA A 112 -23.18 34.07 22.83
N ALA A 113 -23.64 33.54 23.97
CA ALA A 113 -24.53 32.40 24.04
C ALA A 113 -25.90 32.71 23.39
N HIS A 114 -26.48 33.88 23.67
CA HIS A 114 -27.73 34.32 23.05
C HIS A 114 -27.61 34.41 21.53
N LEU A 115 -26.56 35.06 21.01
CA LEU A 115 -26.33 35.16 19.57
C LEU A 115 -26.19 33.77 18.92
N HIS A 116 -25.40 32.89 19.53
CA HIS A 116 -25.24 31.52 19.05
C HIS A 116 -26.58 30.75 19.01
N LEU A 117 -27.42 30.88 20.04
CA LEU A 117 -28.74 30.24 20.07
C LEU A 117 -29.69 30.84 19.02
N SER A 118 -29.63 32.15 18.79
CA SER A 118 -30.41 32.81 17.74
C SER A 118 -30.03 32.27 16.35
N THR A 119 -28.73 32.23 16.04
CA THR A 119 -28.23 31.65 14.78
C THR A 119 -28.56 30.17 14.68
N ARG A 120 -28.45 29.40 15.77
CA ARG A 120 -28.83 27.98 15.79
C ARG A 120 -30.30 27.79 15.46
N LYS A 121 -31.19 28.64 15.98
CA LYS A 121 -32.63 28.59 15.66
C LYS A 121 -32.87 28.83 14.17
N GLU A 122 -32.21 29.81 13.59
CA GLU A 122 -32.28 30.07 12.14
C GLU A 122 -31.76 28.88 11.32
N ASN A 123 -30.60 28.33 11.69
CA ASN A 123 -30.04 27.14 11.04
C ASN A 123 -30.97 25.92 11.15
N LEU A 124 -31.62 25.72 12.29
CA LEU A 124 -32.60 24.64 12.47
C LEU A 124 -33.85 24.86 11.61
N ALA A 125 -34.32 26.10 11.46
CA ALA A 125 -35.43 26.41 10.56
C ALA A 125 -35.06 26.11 9.10
N LEU A 126 -33.83 26.45 8.66
CA LEU A 126 -33.33 26.09 7.34
C LEU A 126 -33.20 24.57 7.17
N LEU A 127 -32.73 23.87 8.20
CA LEU A 127 -32.62 22.41 8.20
C LEU A 127 -34.00 21.74 8.14
N GLU A 128 -34.99 22.25 8.85
CA GLU A 128 -36.37 21.76 8.80
C GLU A 128 -36.99 21.98 7.41
N ALA A 129 -36.75 23.15 6.80
CA ALA A 129 -37.27 23.48 5.48
C ALA A 129 -36.61 22.70 4.33
N HIS A 130 -35.29 22.48 4.40
CA HIS A 130 -34.50 21.97 3.27
C HIS A 130 -33.73 20.68 3.53
N GLY A 131 -33.57 20.28 4.79
CA GLY A 131 -32.69 19.17 5.19
C GLY A 131 -33.09 17.84 4.58
N LYS A 132 -34.40 17.53 4.54
CA LYS A 132 -34.90 16.29 3.90
C LYS A 132 -34.52 16.22 2.42
N ASN A 133 -34.71 17.31 1.68
CA ASN A 133 -34.42 17.36 0.24
C ASN A 133 -32.92 17.30 -0.02
N ALA A 134 -32.12 18.05 0.76
CA ALA A 134 -30.67 18.01 0.68
C ALA A 134 -30.13 16.60 0.95
N TRP A 135 -30.68 15.90 1.95
CA TRP A 135 -30.29 14.52 2.27
C TRP A 135 -30.64 13.55 1.14
N LEU A 136 -31.83 13.65 0.56
CA LEU A 136 -32.24 12.80 -0.57
C LEU A 136 -31.35 13.01 -1.81
N ILE A 137 -30.98 14.26 -2.11
CA ILE A 137 -30.04 14.58 -3.20
C ILE A 137 -28.66 13.98 -2.89
N GLY A 138 -28.19 14.14 -1.65
CA GLY A 138 -26.93 13.55 -1.22
C GLY A 138 -26.92 12.02 -1.37
N ASN A 139 -28.00 11.34 -0.98
CA ASN A 139 -28.12 9.90 -1.17
C ASN A 139 -28.12 9.51 -2.65
N MET A 140 -28.85 10.24 -3.51
CA MET A 140 -28.84 9.99 -4.95
C MET A 140 -27.43 10.13 -5.55
N GLN A 141 -26.68 11.15 -5.13
CA GLN A 141 -25.29 11.33 -5.55
C GLN A 141 -24.38 10.20 -5.06
N LEU A 142 -24.57 9.74 -3.81
CA LEU A 142 -23.82 8.60 -3.26
C LEU A 142 -24.14 7.30 -4.01
N GLU A 143 -25.41 7.06 -4.35
CA GLU A 143 -25.81 5.92 -5.18
C GLU A 143 -25.18 5.97 -6.58
N GLU A 144 -25.11 7.14 -7.20
CA GLU A 144 -24.44 7.32 -8.49
C GLU A 144 -22.94 7.02 -8.40
N ILE A 145 -22.26 7.55 -7.38
CA ILE A 145 -20.84 7.28 -7.12
C ILE A 145 -20.62 5.78 -6.90
N LEU A 146 -21.48 5.13 -6.12
CA LEU A 146 -21.42 3.69 -5.86
C LEU A 146 -21.55 2.90 -7.17
N ARG A 147 -22.61 3.14 -7.95
CA ARG A 147 -22.86 2.46 -9.23
C ARG A 147 -21.70 2.63 -10.21
N ARG A 148 -21.13 3.85 -10.30
CA ARG A 148 -19.96 4.11 -11.15
C ARG A 148 -18.75 3.30 -10.67
N THR A 149 -18.47 3.31 -9.38
CA THR A 149 -17.32 2.60 -8.81
C THR A 149 -17.46 1.09 -8.96
N GLU A 150 -18.66 0.54 -8.75
CA GLU A 150 -18.95 -0.88 -8.97
C GLU A 150 -18.78 -1.28 -10.43
N LYS A 151 -19.21 -0.41 -11.36
CA LYS A 151 -19.00 -0.63 -12.79
C LYS A 151 -17.51 -0.61 -13.15
N GLU A 152 -16.75 0.38 -12.67
CA GLU A 152 -15.30 0.45 -12.90
C GLU A 152 -14.59 -0.80 -12.33
N LEU A 153 -14.99 -1.27 -11.16
CA LEU A 153 -14.48 -2.51 -10.57
C LEU A 153 -14.80 -3.73 -11.44
N HIS A 154 -16.04 -3.84 -11.93
CA HIS A 154 -16.43 -4.93 -12.81
C HIS A 154 -15.65 -4.92 -14.12
N ASP A 155 -15.59 -3.77 -14.80
CA ASP A 155 -14.91 -3.60 -16.09
C ASP A 155 -13.40 -3.90 -15.95
N THR A 156 -12.76 -3.45 -14.88
CA THR A 156 -11.34 -3.73 -14.60
C THR A 156 -11.08 -5.19 -14.24
N THR A 157 -12.00 -5.83 -13.53
CA THR A 157 -11.92 -7.27 -13.21
C THR A 157 -12.03 -8.10 -14.48
N GLU A 158 -13.04 -7.83 -15.32
CA GLU A 158 -13.21 -8.51 -16.62
C GLU A 158 -12.00 -8.32 -17.54
N ALA A 159 -11.45 -7.10 -17.61
CA ALA A 159 -10.24 -6.83 -18.38
C ALA A 159 -9.03 -7.64 -17.86
N THR A 160 -8.86 -7.70 -16.54
CA THR A 160 -7.79 -8.47 -15.90
C THR A 160 -7.95 -9.96 -16.15
N GLU A 161 -9.18 -10.48 -16.02
CA GLU A 161 -9.47 -11.88 -16.30
C GLU A 161 -9.29 -12.23 -17.78
N ALA A 162 -9.69 -11.36 -18.70
CA ALA A 162 -9.46 -11.57 -20.14
C ALA A 162 -7.97 -11.71 -20.45
N ILE A 163 -7.12 -10.83 -19.88
CA ILE A 163 -5.66 -10.91 -20.01
C ILE A 163 -5.14 -12.21 -19.41
N ASN A 164 -5.61 -12.60 -18.22
CA ASN A 164 -5.18 -13.83 -17.57
C ASN A 164 -5.60 -15.08 -18.36
N ARG A 165 -6.81 -15.09 -18.93
CA ARG A 165 -7.31 -16.15 -19.81
C ARG A 165 -6.43 -16.26 -21.06
N GLU A 166 -6.14 -15.14 -21.71
CA GLU A 166 -5.26 -15.12 -22.89
C GLU A 166 -3.85 -15.61 -22.55
N ARG A 167 -3.27 -15.12 -21.44
CA ARG A 167 -1.95 -15.56 -20.96
C ARG A 167 -1.93 -17.06 -20.71
N LYS A 168 -2.95 -17.59 -20.02
CA LYS A 168 -3.08 -19.02 -19.75
C LYS A 168 -3.12 -19.84 -21.03
N LEU A 169 -3.97 -19.47 -21.98
CA LEU A 169 -4.09 -20.17 -23.27
C LEU A 169 -2.77 -20.18 -24.04
N ARG A 170 -2.06 -19.02 -24.09
CA ARG A 170 -0.75 -18.93 -24.74
C ARG A 170 0.26 -19.87 -24.09
N GLN A 171 0.38 -19.84 -22.76
CA GLN A 171 1.34 -20.70 -22.05
C GLN A 171 1.00 -22.19 -22.18
N GLU A 172 -0.28 -22.57 -22.03
CA GLU A 172 -0.73 -23.96 -22.17
C GLU A 172 -0.52 -24.49 -23.59
N SER A 173 -0.66 -23.65 -24.62
CA SER A 173 -0.44 -24.04 -26.02
C SER A 173 1.00 -24.45 -26.32
N VAL A 174 1.97 -23.85 -25.63
CA VAL A 174 3.42 -24.10 -25.81
C VAL A 174 3.93 -25.21 -24.87
N ARG A 175 3.16 -25.61 -23.84
CA ARG A 175 3.55 -26.66 -22.88
C ARG A 175 4.02 -27.96 -23.54
N GLY A 176 3.27 -28.42 -24.55
CA GLY A 176 3.60 -29.67 -25.25
C GLY A 176 4.89 -29.59 -26.04
N GLU A 177 5.16 -28.44 -26.66
CA GLU A 177 6.41 -28.18 -27.39
C GLU A 177 7.61 -28.16 -26.44
N LEU A 178 7.48 -27.48 -25.29
CA LEU A 178 8.53 -27.46 -24.26
C LEU A 178 8.85 -28.88 -23.75
N ALA A 179 7.84 -29.68 -23.46
CA ALA A 179 8.03 -31.06 -23.02
C ALA A 179 8.73 -31.92 -24.11
N ALA A 180 8.36 -31.74 -25.38
CA ALA A 180 8.99 -32.44 -26.49
C ALA A 180 10.45 -32.02 -26.71
N LEU A 181 10.75 -30.72 -26.59
CA LEU A 181 12.11 -30.19 -26.65
C LEU A 181 12.97 -30.72 -25.51
N GLU A 182 12.43 -30.75 -24.28
CA GLU A 182 13.12 -31.30 -23.12
C GLU A 182 13.43 -32.79 -23.28
N ASP A 183 12.45 -33.59 -23.71
CA ASP A 183 12.65 -35.03 -23.93
C ASP A 183 13.65 -35.30 -25.07
N THR A 184 13.57 -34.54 -26.17
CA THR A 184 14.51 -34.65 -27.28
C THR A 184 15.93 -34.30 -26.84
N TRP A 185 16.09 -33.26 -26.02
CA TRP A 185 17.36 -32.90 -25.42
C TRP A 185 17.90 -34.02 -24.50
N ARG A 186 17.08 -34.53 -23.57
CA ARG A 186 17.45 -35.64 -22.66
C ARG A 186 17.89 -36.88 -23.44
N ARG A 187 17.16 -37.26 -24.50
CA ARG A 187 17.52 -38.37 -25.39
C ARG A 187 18.80 -38.11 -26.16
N GLY A 188 19.00 -36.90 -26.68
CA GLY A 188 20.21 -36.50 -27.38
C GLY A 188 21.46 -36.65 -26.50
N VAL A 189 21.43 -36.10 -25.28
CA VAL A 189 22.53 -36.18 -24.30
C VAL A 189 22.78 -37.62 -23.85
N SER A 190 21.72 -38.38 -23.58
CA SER A 190 21.85 -39.80 -23.21
C SER A 190 22.44 -40.62 -24.36
N GLY A 191 22.04 -40.31 -25.60
CA GLY A 191 22.55 -40.95 -26.81
C GLY A 191 24.05 -40.72 -27.02
N THR A 192 24.53 -39.48 -26.89
CA THR A 192 25.96 -39.17 -27.02
C THR A 192 26.77 -39.85 -25.92
N LEU A 193 26.30 -39.82 -24.68
CA LEU A 193 26.95 -40.51 -23.57
C LEU A 193 27.04 -42.04 -23.80
N ASN A 194 25.95 -42.65 -24.28
CA ASN A 194 25.94 -44.08 -24.58
C ASN A 194 26.93 -44.46 -25.68
N VAL A 195 27.08 -43.62 -26.71
CA VAL A 195 28.07 -43.81 -27.78
C VAL A 195 29.50 -43.70 -27.23
N GLU A 196 29.77 -42.71 -26.37
CA GLU A 196 31.08 -42.56 -25.73
C GLU A 196 31.44 -43.77 -24.86
N ILE A 197 30.48 -44.25 -24.05
CA ILE A 197 30.66 -45.46 -23.23
C ILE A 197 30.94 -46.68 -24.11
N ALA A 198 30.18 -46.87 -25.18
CA ALA A 198 30.38 -47.97 -26.11
C ALA A 198 31.74 -47.90 -26.82
N ALA A 199 32.17 -46.70 -27.22
CA ALA A 199 33.48 -46.48 -27.84
C ALA A 199 34.64 -46.76 -26.87
N GLU A 200 34.53 -46.35 -25.61
CA GLU A 200 35.53 -46.66 -24.57
C GLU A 200 35.57 -48.15 -24.23
N LYS A 201 34.41 -48.80 -24.15
CA LYS A 201 34.35 -50.26 -23.96
C LYS A 201 35.06 -51.00 -25.11
N LEU A 202 34.77 -50.61 -26.35
CA LEU A 202 35.43 -51.18 -27.52
C LEU A 202 36.94 -50.94 -27.51
N ARG A 203 37.41 -49.75 -27.09
CA ARG A 203 38.84 -49.47 -26.94
C ARG A 203 39.51 -50.39 -25.92
N ARG A 204 38.86 -50.65 -24.78
CA ARG A 204 39.36 -51.59 -23.76
C ARG A 204 39.43 -53.01 -24.30
N ASP A 205 38.37 -53.48 -24.95
CA ASP A 205 38.32 -54.82 -25.54
C ASP A 205 39.46 -55.01 -26.57
N ILE A 206 39.73 -54.00 -27.42
CA ILE A 206 40.86 -54.02 -28.37
C ILE A 206 42.21 -54.09 -27.64
N LEU A 207 42.39 -53.33 -26.56
CA LEU A 207 43.65 -53.35 -25.79
C LEU A 207 43.88 -54.71 -25.13
N ASP A 208 42.83 -55.34 -24.59
CA ASP A 208 42.92 -56.65 -23.95
C ASP A 208 43.18 -57.76 -24.98
N MET A 209 42.55 -57.71 -26.15
CA MET A 209 42.87 -58.61 -27.26
C MET A 209 44.34 -58.48 -27.70
N ARG A 210 44.87 -57.26 -27.80
CA ARG A 210 46.28 -57.02 -28.14
C ARG A 210 47.23 -57.56 -27.07
N ARG A 211 46.87 -57.46 -25.78
CA ARG A 211 47.66 -58.05 -24.68
C ARG A 211 47.67 -59.57 -24.75
N GLN A 212 46.54 -60.20 -25.05
CA GLN A 212 46.45 -61.65 -25.20
C GLN A 212 47.32 -62.14 -26.37
N GLN A 213 47.28 -61.46 -27.52
CA GLN A 213 48.13 -61.78 -28.67
C GLN A 213 49.63 -61.57 -28.42
N ALA A 214 50.02 -60.67 -27.51
CA ALA A 214 51.42 -60.46 -27.15
C ALA A 214 51.96 -61.49 -26.14
N GLN A 215 51.08 -62.27 -25.50
CA GLN A 215 51.42 -63.33 -24.54
C GLN A 215 51.41 -64.73 -25.15
N SER A 216 50.86 -64.88 -26.36
CA SER A 216 50.96 -66.06 -27.22
C SER A 216 52.16 -65.97 -28.16
#